data_AF-A0A939YFL8-F1
#
_entry.id   AF-A0A939YFL8-F1
#
_cell.length_a   1.000
_cell.length_b   1.000
_cell.length_c   1.000
_cell.angle_alpha   90.00
_cell.angle_beta   90.00
_cell.angle_gamma   90.00
#
_symmetry.space_group_name_H-M   'P 1'
#
loop_
_entity.id
_entity.type
_entity.pdbx_description
1 polymer ?
#
loop_
_entity_poly.entity_id
_entity_poly.type
_entity_poly.pdbx_seq_one_letter_code
_entity_poly.pdbx_strand_id
1 'polypeptide(L)'
;MNADYSSVKEAALAYKDGAKLDGKTVRIDASQDSAGGIIYFLPDMDVNANIYVTIIADESNKDEVLGIKQGDIVVVTVDSVDNHLENSFYLFAKKYEIVEHK
;
A
#
# COMPACT_ATOMS: atom_id res chain seq x y z
N MET A 1 13.51 1.98 -8.82
CA MET A 1 12.33 2.13 -9.69
C MET A 1 11.61 3.43 -9.29
N ASN A 2 11.12 4.23 -10.25
CA ASN A 2 10.24 5.36 -9.93
C ASN A 2 8.81 4.83 -9.94
N ALA A 3 8.12 4.89 -8.80
CA ALA A 3 6.71 4.52 -8.69
C ALA A 3 5.82 5.58 -9.36
N ASP A 4 4.62 5.19 -9.81
CA ASP A 4 3.61 6.13 -10.35
C ASP A 4 3.20 7.17 -9.29
N TYR A 5 3.18 6.76 -8.01
CA TYR A 5 2.90 7.63 -6.87
C TYR A 5 4.04 7.55 -5.85
N SER A 6 4.52 8.71 -5.42
CA SER A 6 5.65 8.85 -4.49
C SER A 6 5.28 8.51 -3.04
N SER A 7 3.99 8.46 -2.73
CA SER A 7 3.46 8.08 -1.42
C SER A 7 2.05 7.49 -1.52
N VAL A 8 1.65 6.76 -0.49
CA VAL A 8 0.28 6.24 -0.31
C VAL A 8 -0.75 7.37 -0.30
N LYS A 9 -0.42 8.51 0.33
CA LYS A 9 -1.28 9.69 0.38
C LYS A 9 -1.56 10.25 -1.02
N GLU A 10 -0.53 10.37 -1.85
CA GLU A 10 -0.67 10.87 -3.21
C GLU A 10 -1.57 9.97 -4.06
N ALA A 11 -1.39 8.65 -3.96
CA ALA A 11 -2.26 7.68 -4.63
C ALA A 11 -3.73 7.79 -4.18
N ALA A 12 -3.96 7.94 -2.87
CA ALA A 12 -5.30 8.06 -2.31
C ALA A 12 -6.02 9.36 -2.74
N LEU A 13 -5.29 10.49 -2.79
CA LEU A 13 -5.80 11.76 -3.31
C LEU A 13 -6.16 11.62 -4.80
N ALA A 14 -5.26 11.05 -5.61
CA ALA A 14 -5.53 10.84 -7.03
C ALA A 14 -6.77 9.97 -7.27
N TYR A 15 -6.98 8.93 -6.46
CA TYR A 15 -8.18 8.10 -6.55
C TYR A 15 -9.46 8.87 -6.20
N LYS A 16 -9.43 9.72 -5.16
CA LYS A 16 -10.57 10.61 -4.84
C LYS A 16 -10.88 11.58 -5.96
N ASP A 17 -9.87 12.01 -6.71
CA ASP A 17 -10.01 12.86 -7.89
C ASP A 17 -10.42 12.07 -9.17
N GLY A 18 -10.67 10.76 -9.04
CA GLY A 18 -11.20 9.89 -10.10
C GLY A 18 -10.15 9.10 -10.89
N ALA A 19 -8.88 9.08 -10.45
CA ALA A 19 -7.86 8.25 -11.07
C ALA A 19 -8.10 6.75 -10.81
N LYS A 20 -7.76 5.92 -11.80
CA LYS A 20 -7.70 4.46 -11.62
C LYS A 20 -6.34 4.05 -11.11
N LEU A 21 -6.29 3.34 -9.98
CA LEU A 21 -5.05 2.87 -9.39
C LEU A 21 -4.68 1.44 -9.78
N ASP A 22 -5.58 0.65 -10.35
CA ASP A 22 -5.26 -0.73 -10.74
C ASP A 22 -4.08 -0.77 -11.72
N GLY A 23 -3.07 -1.56 -11.41
CA GLY A 23 -1.80 -1.66 -12.13
C GLY A 23 -0.81 -0.53 -11.86
N LYS A 24 -1.16 0.48 -11.05
CA LYS A 24 -0.26 1.57 -10.65
C LYS A 24 0.64 1.16 -9.51
N THR A 25 1.82 1.78 -9.51
CA THR A 25 2.85 1.54 -8.51
C THR A 25 2.87 2.64 -7.45
N VAL A 26 2.96 2.25 -6.19
CA VAL A 26 2.93 3.19 -5.04
C VAL A 26 4.14 2.91 -4.16
N ARG A 27 4.91 3.96 -3.83
CA ARG A 27 5.98 3.89 -2.84
C ARG A 27 5.41 4.01 -1.43
N ILE A 28 5.85 3.13 -0.54
CA ILE A 28 5.35 2.95 0.81
C ILE A 28 6.54 2.94 1.78
N ASP A 29 6.44 3.73 2.83
CA ASP A 29 7.30 3.61 4.02
C ASP A 29 6.55 2.69 4.99
N ALA A 30 7.06 1.47 5.20
CA ALA A 30 6.38 0.45 5.97
C ALA A 30 6.22 0.90 7.43
N SER A 31 4.98 1.19 7.83
CA SER A 31 4.67 1.86 9.11
C SER A 31 4.28 0.90 10.24
N GLN A 32 3.92 -0.34 9.91
CA GLN A 32 3.66 -1.42 10.85
C GLN A 32 4.30 -2.71 10.36
N ASP A 33 4.65 -3.60 11.30
CA ASP A 33 5.12 -4.95 11.00
C ASP A 33 4.10 -5.68 10.12
N SER A 34 4.60 -6.47 9.17
CA SER A 34 3.84 -7.26 8.19
C SER A 34 2.96 -8.37 8.80
N ALA A 35 2.71 -8.36 10.11
CA ALA A 35 1.86 -9.31 10.81
C ALA A 35 0.40 -9.20 10.31
N GLY A 36 0.06 -10.02 9.32
CA GLY A 36 -1.26 -10.05 8.67
C GLY A 36 -1.30 -9.44 7.27
N GLY A 37 -0.15 -9.10 6.67
CA GLY A 37 -0.06 -8.61 5.28
C GLY A 37 -0.37 -7.12 5.10
N ILE A 38 -0.75 -6.40 6.16
CA ILE A 38 -0.87 -4.94 6.15
C ILE A 38 0.51 -4.35 6.41
N ILE A 39 0.99 -3.50 5.50
CA ILE A 39 2.32 -2.86 5.62
C ILE A 39 2.22 -1.35 5.84
N TYR A 40 1.03 -0.78 5.68
CA TYR A 40 0.79 0.63 5.93
C TYR A 40 -0.61 0.84 6.49
N PHE A 41 -0.67 1.63 7.56
CA PHE A 41 -1.89 2.18 8.13
C PHE A 41 -1.63 3.62 8.58
N LEU A 42 -2.46 4.55 8.10
CA LEU A 42 -2.48 5.90 8.64
C LEU A 42 -3.88 6.52 8.47
N PRO A 43 -4.45 7.17 9.50
CA PRO A 43 -5.56 8.09 9.31
C PRO A 43 -5.06 9.30 8.51
N ASP A 44 -5.72 9.63 7.40
CA ASP A 44 -5.41 10.81 6.61
C ASP A 44 -6.59 11.78 6.60
N MET A 45 -6.38 12.97 7.14
CA MET A 45 -7.40 14.02 7.23
C MET A 45 -7.74 14.63 5.88
N ASP A 46 -6.78 14.73 4.96
CA ASP A 46 -7.01 15.32 3.63
C ASP A 46 -7.85 14.37 2.77
N VAL A 47 -7.65 13.07 2.96
CA VAL A 47 -8.47 12.03 2.34
C VAL A 47 -9.72 11.75 3.17
N ASN A 48 -9.88 12.30 4.38
CA ASN A 48 -10.96 12.00 5.32
C ASN A 48 -11.26 10.48 5.40
N ALA A 49 -10.21 9.68 5.49
CA ALA A 49 -10.29 8.22 5.49
C ALA A 49 -9.06 7.61 6.17
N ASN A 50 -9.25 6.42 6.73
CA ASN A 50 -8.14 5.53 7.09
C ASN A 50 -7.60 4.89 5.83
N ILE A 51 -6.30 5.03 5.58
CA ILE A 51 -5.67 4.44 4.40
C ILE A 51 -4.89 3.19 4.82
N TYR A 52 -5.18 2.09 4.13
CA TYR A 52 -4.55 0.80 4.32
C TYR A 52 -3.85 0.38 3.03
N VAL A 53 -2.65 -0.16 3.16
CA VAL A 53 -2.05 -0.93 2.07
C VAL A 53 -1.73 -2.34 2.54
N THR A 54 -2.31 -3.30 1.83
CA THR A 54 -2.22 -4.73 2.13
C THR A 54 -1.59 -5.45 0.94
N ILE A 55 -0.51 -6.18 1.20
CA ILE A 55 0.03 -7.14 0.24
C ILE A 55 -0.69 -8.47 0.47
N ILE A 56 -1.32 -8.99 -0.58
CA ILE A 56 -1.98 -10.30 -0.54
C ILE A 56 -0.89 -11.37 -0.48
N ALA A 57 -0.73 -11.98 0.70
CA ALA A 57 0.15 -13.12 0.90
C ALA A 57 -0.57 -14.43 0.55
N ASP A 58 0.02 -15.21 -0.35
CA ASP A 58 -0.35 -16.59 -0.63
C ASP A 58 0.81 -17.53 -0.29
N GLU A 59 0.61 -18.84 -0.42
CA GLU A 59 1.65 -19.82 -0.07
C GLU A 59 2.97 -19.63 -0.85
N SER A 60 2.94 -18.96 -2.01
CA SER A 60 4.11 -18.78 -2.86
C SER A 60 4.98 -17.59 -2.47
N ASN A 61 4.43 -16.57 -1.79
CA ASN A 61 5.14 -15.34 -1.42
C ASN A 61 5.08 -14.99 0.07
N LYS A 62 4.45 -15.83 0.89
CA LYS A 62 4.22 -15.58 2.33
C LYS A 62 5.49 -15.20 3.10
N ASP A 63 6.57 -15.95 2.93
CA ASP A 63 7.82 -15.71 3.67
C ASP A 63 8.47 -14.39 3.27
N GLU A 64 8.37 -14.01 1.99
CA GLU A 64 8.86 -12.73 1.50
C GLU A 64 8.02 -11.57 2.09
N VAL A 65 6.70 -11.71 2.17
CA VAL A 65 5.81 -10.68 2.74
C VAL A 65 6.06 -10.52 4.24
N LEU A 66 6.22 -11.63 4.96
CA LEU A 66 6.59 -11.64 6.37
C LEU A 66 8.01 -11.10 6.63
N GLY A 67 8.86 -11.08 5.60
CA GLY A 67 10.19 -10.49 5.65
C GLY A 67 10.21 -8.96 5.62
N ILE A 68 9.11 -8.31 5.24
CA ILE A 68 8.97 -6.84 5.26
C ILE A 68 8.90 -6.35 6.70
N LYS A 69 9.78 -5.42 7.04
CA LYS A 69 9.93 -4.85 8.39
C LYS A 69 9.52 -3.39 8.42
N GLN A 70 9.15 -2.92 9.60
CA GLN A 70 8.95 -1.48 9.83
C GLN A 70 10.21 -0.69 9.42
N GLY A 71 10.01 0.40 8.68
CA GLY A 71 11.08 1.26 8.15
C GLY A 71 11.56 0.88 6.75
N ASP A 72 11.11 -0.26 6.21
CA ASP A 72 11.37 -0.64 4.83
C ASP A 72 10.68 0.30 3.86
N ILE A 73 11.34 0.54 2.74
CA ILE A 73 10.72 1.22 1.61
C ILE A 73 10.30 0.17 0.61
N VAL A 74 9.00 0.05 0.39
CA VAL A 74 8.40 -0.93 -0.50
C VAL A 74 7.71 -0.21 -1.65
N VAL A 75 7.90 -0.67 -2.88
CA VAL A 75 7.08 -0.26 -4.03
C VAL A 75 6.13 -1.39 -4.34
N VAL A 76 4.83 -1.12 -4.27
CA VAL A 76 3.79 -2.12 -4.55
C VAL A 76 3.08 -1.82 -5.84
N THR A 77 2.62 -2.86 -6.55
CA THR A 77 1.66 -2.73 -7.66
C THR A 77 0.26 -2.99 -7.13
N VAL A 78 -0.61 -1.98 -7.25
CA VAL A 78 -2.02 -2.08 -6.84
C VAL A 78 -2.74 -3.03 -7.78
N ASP A 79 -3.39 -4.05 -7.21
CA ASP A 79 -4.24 -5.00 -7.92
C ASP A 79 -5.70 -4.56 -7.90
N SER A 80 -6.16 -4.06 -6.75
CA SER A 80 -7.52 -3.54 -6.58
C SER A 80 -7.58 -2.50 -5.48
N VAL A 81 -8.62 -1.67 -5.57
CA VAL A 81 -8.96 -0.65 -4.58
C VAL A 81 -10.30 -0.99 -3.96
N ASP A 82 -10.39 -0.91 -2.64
CA ASP A 82 -11.64 -1.08 -1.93
C ASP A 82 -11.92 0.11 -1.00
N ASN A 83 -13.05 0.78 -1.25
CA ASN A 83 -13.50 1.96 -0.53
C ASN A 83 -14.97 1.86 -0.08
N HIS A 84 -15.52 0.63 0.04
CA HIS A 84 -16.92 0.43 0.40
C HIS A 84 -17.25 0.81 1.86
N LEU A 85 -16.23 0.97 2.71
CA LEU A 85 -16.39 1.42 4.08
C LEU A 85 -16.32 2.94 4.15
N GLU A 86 -17.29 3.55 4.84
CA GLU A 86 -17.57 5.00 4.86
C GLU A 86 -16.35 5.89 5.16
N ASN A 87 -15.33 5.37 5.85
CA ASN A 87 -14.11 6.08 6.19
C ASN A 87 -12.84 5.22 6.06
N SER A 88 -12.82 4.27 5.13
CA SER A 88 -11.63 3.45 4.89
C SER A 88 -11.35 3.24 3.41
N PHE A 89 -10.06 3.30 3.07
CA PHE A 89 -9.53 3.16 1.73
C PHE A 89 -8.44 2.09 1.74
N TYR A 90 -8.68 0.97 1.07
CA TYR A 90 -7.76 -0.15 0.98
C TYR A 90 -7.14 -0.23 -0.40
N LEU A 91 -5.82 -0.29 -0.44
CA LEU A 91 -5.06 -0.69 -1.61
C LEU A 91 -4.61 -2.12 -1.41
N PHE A 92 -5.14 -3.04 -2.22
CA PHE A 92 -4.66 -4.41 -2.27
C PHE A 92 -3.57 -4.53 -3.33
N ALA A 93 -2.44 -5.10 -2.96
CA ALA A 93 -1.30 -5.32 -3.86
C ALA A 93 -0.98 -6.80 -3.99
N LYS A 94 -0.59 -7.23 -5.20
CA LYS A 94 -0.12 -8.60 -5.48
C LYS A 94 1.37 -8.70 -5.78
N LYS A 95 2.02 -7.58 -6.12
CA LYS A 95 3.45 -7.52 -6.43
C LYS A 95 4.08 -6.39 -5.66
N TYR A 96 5.32 -6.60 -5.24
CA TYR A 96 6.09 -5.59 -4.55
C TYR A 96 7.59 -5.80 -4.73
N GLU A 97 8.35 -4.75 -4.48
CA GLU A 97 9.81 -4.74 -4.43
C GLU A 97 10.26 -3.96 -3.19
N ILE A 98 11.18 -4.53 -2.42
CA ILE A 98 11.85 -3.83 -1.32
C ILE A 98 12.99 -3.01 -1.93
N VAL A 99 12.92 -1.69 -1.79
CA VAL A 99 13.87 -0.76 -2.40
C VAL A 99 15.03 -0.46 -1.45
N GLU A 100 14.74 -0.28 -0.16
CA GLU A 100 15.73 0.11 0.86
C GLU A 100 15.32 -0.41 2.26
N HIS A 101 16.32 -0.71 3.11
CA HIS A 101 16.18 -0.86 4.57
C HIS A 101 16.75 0.41 5.23
N LYS A 102 16.06 0.95 6.24
CA LYS A 102 16.56 2.06 7.07
C LYS A 102 17.36 1.57 8.28
#